data_AF-A0A2U1PB01-F1
#
_entry.id   AF-A0A2U1PB01-F1
#
_cell.length_a   1.000
_cell.length_b   1.000
_cell.length_c   1.000
_cell.angle_alpha   90.00
_cell.angle_beta   90.00
_cell.angle_gamma   90.00
#
_symmetry.space_group_name_H-M   'P 1'
#
loop_
_entity.id
_entity.type
_entity.pdbx_description
1 polymer ?
#
loop_
_entity_poly.entity_id
_entity_poly.type
_entity_poly.pdbx_seq_one_letter_code
_entity_poly.pdbx_strand_id
1 'polypeptide(L)'
;MPCISTSDGELDYRVQRVLDNHNFQGKSGFIQFWECCASGDLDDVGCNLFLTDQSRFSGIHDNRLKDYRRTCLNDNYRFVGREKNVGNWFVGRAAQTHVADYQYDDEASGMGQLVVPVYHPGAVLKLAGIIEIVTAQCNETYAADFNQIQRSLMTVNLTSTYLGKTIKVQHNELVKFTLPSSAKLADLQEQVIMRFNELENKTFSIAYKDANHNLCSILSDHHLQFCIVESILNRTTLIRMVVKDVVG
;
A
#
# COMPACT_ATOMS: atom_id res chain seq x y z
N MET A 1 7.11 24.33 -9.23
CA MET A 1 7.86 24.72 -8.01
C MET A 1 8.86 23.62 -7.73
N PRO A 2 10.13 23.91 -7.42
CA PRO A 2 11.04 22.92 -6.86
C PRO A 2 10.63 22.65 -5.42
N CYS A 3 10.40 21.38 -5.06
CA CYS A 3 10.33 21.01 -3.64
C CYS A 3 11.60 21.49 -2.97
N ILE A 4 11.48 22.21 -1.88
CA ILE A 4 12.58 22.34 -0.93
C ILE A 4 12.72 20.92 -0.38
N SER A 5 13.64 20.14 -0.96
CA SER A 5 14.10 18.91 -0.36
C SER A 5 14.52 19.28 1.05
N THR A 6 13.71 18.85 2.01
CA THR A 6 14.19 18.62 3.36
C THR A 6 14.74 17.20 3.39
N SER A 7 15.47 16.76 2.34
CA SER A 7 16.27 15.55 2.46
C SER A 7 17.32 15.90 3.51
N ASP A 8 16.93 15.60 4.73
CA ASP A 8 17.83 15.44 5.82
C ASP A 8 18.79 14.37 5.31
N GLY A 9 20.07 14.69 5.08
CA GLY A 9 21.03 13.72 4.57
C GLY A 9 21.07 12.43 5.42
N GLU A 10 20.55 12.50 6.64
CA GLU A 10 20.24 11.36 7.48
C GLU A 10 19.16 10.42 6.90
N LEU A 11 18.03 10.92 6.38
CA LEU A 11 16.99 10.11 5.75
C LEU A 11 17.52 9.38 4.53
N ASP A 12 18.26 10.08 3.66
CA ASP A 12 18.85 9.49 2.45
C ASP A 12 19.76 8.31 2.83
N TYR A 13 20.66 8.51 3.77
CA TYR A 13 21.55 7.43 4.25
C TYR A 13 20.79 6.24 4.86
N ARG A 14 19.75 6.52 5.66
CA ARG A 14 18.94 5.51 6.34
C ARG A 14 18.15 4.66 5.34
N VAL A 15 17.53 5.30 4.35
CA VAL A 15 16.80 4.60 3.29
C VAL A 15 17.76 3.79 2.43
N GLN A 16 18.90 4.36 2.01
CA GLN A 16 19.90 3.63 1.22
C GLN A 16 20.32 2.33 1.90
N ARG A 17 20.56 2.36 3.22
CA ARG A 17 20.87 1.16 4.00
C ARG A 17 19.77 0.11 3.99
N VAL A 18 18.50 0.52 3.94
CA VAL A 18 17.35 -0.40 3.78
C VAL A 18 17.35 -1.05 2.40
N LEU A 19 17.61 -0.26 1.35
CA LEU A 19 17.67 -0.75 -0.03
C LEU A 19 18.82 -1.75 -0.22
N ASP A 20 20.00 -1.45 0.34
CA ASP A 20 21.19 -2.29 0.24
C ASP A 20 21.03 -3.65 0.95
N ASN A 21 20.30 -3.66 2.07
CA ASN A 21 20.05 -4.86 2.88
C ASN A 21 18.93 -5.76 2.33
N HIS A 22 18.15 -5.29 1.35
CA HIS A 22 17.11 -6.11 0.75
C HIS A 22 17.73 -7.32 0.02
N ASN A 23 17.08 -8.48 0.05
CA ASN A 23 17.57 -9.69 -0.62
C ASN A 23 16.45 -10.27 -1.49
N PHE A 24 16.66 -10.26 -2.80
CA PHE A 24 15.69 -10.78 -3.77
C PHE A 24 15.58 -12.31 -3.78
N GLN A 25 16.31 -13.04 -2.91
CA GLN A 25 16.23 -14.50 -2.77
C GLN A 25 16.43 -15.24 -4.11
N GLY A 26 17.36 -14.77 -4.93
CA GLY A 26 17.63 -15.34 -6.25
C GLY A 26 16.61 -14.97 -7.33
N LYS A 27 15.73 -14.00 -7.08
CA LYS A 27 14.77 -13.47 -8.08
C LYS A 27 15.34 -12.25 -8.81
N SER A 28 14.86 -12.04 -10.02
CA SER A 28 15.11 -10.82 -10.79
C SER A 28 14.19 -9.70 -10.29
N GLY A 29 14.77 -8.58 -9.88
CA GLY A 29 14.00 -7.46 -9.34
C GLY A 29 14.87 -6.23 -9.05
N PHE A 30 14.22 -5.13 -8.68
CA PHE A 30 14.89 -3.98 -8.09
C PHE A 30 14.03 -3.35 -7.00
N ILE A 31 14.66 -2.55 -6.16
CA ILE A 31 14.03 -1.77 -5.11
C ILE A 31 14.42 -0.30 -5.29
N GLN A 32 13.48 0.62 -5.12
CA GLN A 32 13.67 2.07 -5.26
C GLN A 32 12.89 2.84 -4.20
N PHE A 33 13.21 4.12 -4.02
CA PHE A 33 12.53 4.98 -3.06
C PHE A 33 11.95 6.25 -3.70
N TRP A 34 10.69 6.51 -3.39
CA TRP A 34 9.95 7.71 -3.74
C TRP A 34 9.81 8.58 -2.51
N GLU A 35 10.57 9.67 -2.44
CA GLU A 35 10.55 10.56 -1.29
C GLU A 35 9.32 11.48 -1.35
N CYS A 36 8.72 11.72 -0.18
CA CYS A 36 7.53 12.54 -0.01
C CYS A 36 7.94 13.92 0.52
N CYS A 37 7.82 14.94 -0.33
CA CYS A 37 8.00 16.33 0.07
C CYS A 37 6.66 16.98 0.35
N ALA A 38 6.55 17.66 1.51
CA ALA A 38 5.36 18.38 1.89
C ALA A 38 4.94 19.39 0.80
N SER A 39 3.64 19.48 0.53
CA SER A 39 3.10 20.61 -0.22
C SER A 39 3.38 21.89 0.55
N GLY A 40 3.92 22.92 -0.11
CA GLY A 40 4.03 24.25 0.50
C GLY A 40 2.67 24.93 0.70
N ASP A 41 1.59 24.36 0.12
CA ASP A 41 0.22 24.83 0.31
C ASP A 41 -0.40 24.24 1.57
N LEU A 42 -0.82 25.13 2.47
CA LEU A 42 -1.46 24.82 3.75
C LEU A 42 -2.86 24.21 3.61
N ASP A 43 -3.48 24.32 2.42
CA ASP A 43 -4.87 23.95 2.17
C ASP A 43 -5.06 22.54 1.57
N ASP A 44 -3.99 21.90 1.06
CA ASP A 44 -4.06 20.54 0.50
C ASP A 44 -3.18 19.56 1.32
N VAL A 45 -3.85 18.70 2.08
CA VAL A 45 -3.24 17.62 2.86
C VAL A 45 -2.75 16.54 1.89
N GLY A 46 -1.55 16.73 1.34
CA GLY A 46 -0.92 15.87 0.36
C GLY A 46 0.61 16.00 0.32
N CYS A 47 1.26 15.25 -0.56
CA CYS A 47 2.68 15.41 -0.81
C CYS A 47 3.08 15.21 -2.26
N ASN A 48 4.19 15.83 -2.66
CA ASN A 48 4.84 15.55 -3.94
C ASN A 48 5.73 14.33 -3.75
N LEU A 49 5.49 13.28 -4.54
CA LEU A 49 6.41 12.17 -4.62
C LEU A 49 7.40 12.42 -5.75
N PHE A 50 8.67 12.25 -5.43
CA PHE A 50 9.74 12.27 -6.41
C PHE A 50 10.62 11.04 -6.26
N LEU A 51 11.02 10.50 -7.40
CA LEU A 51 11.90 9.35 -7.46
C LEU A 51 13.32 9.80 -7.15
N THR A 52 13.92 9.16 -6.14
CA THR A 52 15.32 9.36 -5.79
C THR A 52 16.25 8.61 -6.74
N ASP A 53 17.52 9.00 -6.78
CA ASP A 53 18.56 8.25 -7.48
C ASP A 53 18.85 6.90 -6.81
N GLN A 54 18.46 6.76 -5.53
CA GLN A 54 18.57 5.55 -4.72
C GLN A 54 17.76 4.39 -5.32
N SER A 55 18.49 3.39 -5.80
CA SER A 55 17.92 2.13 -6.25
C SER A 55 18.94 1.01 -6.18
N ARG A 56 18.44 -0.22 -6.07
CA ARG A 56 19.29 -1.40 -6.03
C ARG A 56 18.65 -2.51 -6.84
N PHE A 57 19.38 -2.94 -7.87
CA PHE A 57 18.99 -4.08 -8.71
C PHE A 57 19.50 -5.38 -8.11
N SER A 58 18.78 -6.47 -8.35
CA SER A 58 19.30 -7.80 -8.10
C SER A 58 20.43 -8.13 -9.08
N GLY A 59 21.22 -9.15 -8.78
CA GLY A 59 22.31 -9.60 -9.67
C GLY A 59 21.82 -10.27 -10.96
N ILE A 60 20.51 -10.51 -11.11
CA ILE A 60 19.92 -11.13 -12.29
C ILE A 60 19.44 -10.03 -13.22
N HIS A 61 19.99 -10.00 -14.43
CA HIS A 61 19.66 -8.95 -15.38
C HIS A 61 18.33 -9.22 -16.08
N ASP A 62 17.42 -8.24 -16.01
CA ASP A 62 16.22 -8.16 -16.86
C ASP A 62 16.08 -6.75 -17.45
N ASN A 63 15.84 -6.65 -18.76
CA ASN A 63 15.69 -5.37 -19.45
C ASN A 63 14.36 -4.68 -19.12
N ARG A 64 13.28 -5.45 -18.86
CA ARG A 64 11.96 -4.91 -18.50
C ARG A 64 12.04 -4.08 -17.23
N LEU A 65 12.86 -4.51 -16.26
CA LEU A 65 13.11 -3.79 -15.01
C LEU A 65 13.80 -2.43 -15.25
N LYS A 66 14.80 -2.40 -16.15
CA LYS A 66 15.49 -1.14 -16.51
C LYS A 66 14.57 -0.19 -17.26
N ASP A 67 13.77 -0.72 -18.18
CA ASP A 67 12.81 0.08 -18.95
C ASP A 67 11.72 0.65 -18.04
N TYR A 68 11.19 -0.15 -17.11
CA TYR A 68 10.23 0.33 -16.12
C TYR A 68 10.80 1.46 -15.25
N ARG A 69 12.02 1.29 -14.69
CA ARG A 69 12.67 2.37 -13.92
C ARG A 69 12.86 3.65 -14.75
N ARG A 70 13.19 3.53 -16.05
CA ARG A 70 13.31 4.69 -16.94
C ARG A 70 11.97 5.41 -17.10
N THR A 71 10.87 4.67 -17.23
CA THR A 71 9.51 5.26 -17.25
C THR A 71 9.22 6.00 -15.95
N CYS A 72 9.53 5.43 -14.79
CA CYS A 72 9.35 6.10 -13.49
C CYS A 72 10.14 7.43 -13.40
N LEU A 73 11.36 7.48 -13.96
CA LEU A 73 12.18 8.69 -14.00
C LEU A 73 11.60 9.78 -14.90
N ASN A 74 10.95 9.40 -16.01
CA ASN A 74 10.28 10.36 -16.90
C ASN A 74 9.00 10.94 -16.25
N ASP A 75 8.37 10.17 -15.36
CA ASP A 75 7.15 10.51 -14.65
C ASP A 75 7.38 11.13 -13.27
N ASN A 76 8.60 11.62 -13.03
CA ASN A 76 9.01 12.16 -11.74
C ASN A 76 8.19 13.40 -11.35
N TYR A 77 8.07 13.63 -10.03
CA TYR A 77 7.45 14.82 -9.45
C TYR A 77 5.92 14.88 -9.64
N ARG A 78 5.22 13.88 -9.11
CA ARG A 78 3.76 13.82 -9.14
C ARG A 78 3.18 14.15 -7.77
N PHE A 79 2.34 15.17 -7.72
CA PHE A 79 1.58 15.52 -6.52
C PHE A 79 0.51 14.47 -6.22
N VAL A 80 0.43 14.06 -4.94
CA VAL A 80 -0.57 13.16 -4.37
C VAL A 80 -1.32 13.91 -3.26
N GLY A 81 -2.53 14.40 -3.56
CA GLY A 81 -3.45 14.98 -2.58
C GLY A 81 -4.50 13.95 -2.14
N ARG A 82 -5.18 14.19 -1.01
CA ARG A 82 -6.17 13.25 -0.44
C ARG A 82 -7.31 12.88 -1.39
N GLU A 83 -7.73 13.82 -2.24
CA GLU A 83 -8.83 13.64 -3.19
C GLU A 83 -8.36 13.52 -4.65
N LYS A 84 -7.05 13.62 -4.88
CA LYS A 84 -6.51 13.58 -6.23
C LYS A 84 -6.68 12.19 -6.84
N ASN A 85 -7.14 12.12 -8.07
CA ASN A 85 -7.15 10.87 -8.81
C ASN A 85 -5.72 10.51 -9.23
N VAL A 86 -5.13 9.50 -8.58
CA VAL A 86 -3.79 8.96 -8.91
C VAL A 86 -3.85 7.80 -9.91
N GLY A 87 -5.04 7.37 -10.33
CA GLY A 87 -5.24 6.31 -11.32
C GLY A 87 -4.49 5.02 -10.98
N ASN A 88 -3.83 4.45 -11.99
CA ASN A 88 -3.06 3.21 -11.87
C ASN A 88 -1.67 3.39 -11.23
N TRP A 89 -1.25 4.61 -10.88
CA TRP A 89 0.03 4.83 -10.24
C TRP A 89 0.07 4.27 -8.82
N PHE A 90 0.76 3.15 -8.64
CA PHE A 90 0.62 2.32 -7.44
C PHE A 90 1.24 2.97 -6.20
N VAL A 91 2.41 3.57 -6.37
CA VAL A 91 3.12 4.35 -5.36
C VAL A 91 2.25 5.52 -4.89
N GLY A 92 1.58 6.21 -5.81
CA GLY A 92 0.64 7.28 -5.50
C GLY A 92 -0.54 6.80 -4.65
N ARG A 93 -1.11 5.63 -4.97
CA ARG A 93 -2.18 5.04 -4.14
C ARG A 93 -1.69 4.71 -2.73
N ALA A 94 -0.49 4.15 -2.59
CA ALA A 94 0.07 3.82 -1.28
C ALA A 94 0.31 5.07 -0.41
N ALA A 95 0.73 6.18 -1.02
CA ALA A 95 0.85 7.46 -0.33
C ALA A 95 -0.50 8.02 0.12
N GLN A 96 -1.59 7.80 -0.62
CA GLN A 96 -2.94 8.22 -0.20
C GLN A 96 -3.56 7.32 0.86
N THR A 97 -3.39 6.00 0.72
CA THR A 97 -4.04 5.02 1.61
C THR A 97 -3.23 4.76 2.87
N HIS A 98 -1.94 5.09 2.88
CA HIS A 98 -1.01 4.82 3.98
C HIS A 98 -0.82 3.33 4.28
N VAL A 99 -1.17 2.46 3.33
CA VAL A 99 -1.13 0.99 3.47
C VAL A 99 -0.06 0.41 2.55
N ALA A 100 0.73 -0.52 3.09
CA ALA A 100 1.58 -1.34 2.25
C ALA A 100 0.71 -2.35 1.49
N ASP A 101 0.93 -2.47 0.19
CA ASP A 101 0.09 -3.29 -0.68
C ASP A 101 0.96 -3.89 -1.78
N TYR A 102 0.49 -4.97 -2.38
CA TYR A 102 1.13 -5.57 -3.54
C TYR A 102 0.11 -5.84 -4.64
N GLN A 103 0.60 -5.84 -5.87
CA GLN A 103 -0.22 -6.10 -7.04
C GLN A 103 0.54 -6.87 -8.11
N TYR A 104 -0.23 -7.42 -9.04
CA TYR A 104 0.27 -8.08 -10.22
C TYR A 104 -0.17 -7.28 -11.45
N ASP A 105 0.75 -7.18 -12.40
CA ASP A 105 0.39 -6.94 -13.80
C ASP A 105 -0.32 -5.60 -14.04
N ASP A 106 0.36 -4.47 -13.83
CA ASP A 106 -0.20 -3.13 -14.07
C ASP A 106 0.84 -2.18 -14.68
N GLU A 107 1.23 -1.11 -13.97
CA GLU A 107 2.22 -0.11 -14.40
C GLU A 107 3.55 -0.75 -14.84
N ALA A 108 3.92 -1.85 -14.19
CA ALA A 108 5.14 -2.59 -14.43
C ALA A 108 5.02 -3.67 -15.53
N SER A 109 4.01 -3.62 -16.40
CA SER A 109 3.92 -4.46 -17.63
C SER A 109 4.08 -5.97 -17.35
N GLY A 110 3.19 -6.55 -16.55
CA GLY A 110 3.27 -7.98 -16.18
C GLY A 110 4.32 -8.35 -15.15
N MET A 111 4.99 -7.36 -14.54
CA MET A 111 5.86 -7.57 -13.38
C MET A 111 5.05 -7.44 -12.09
N GLY A 112 5.58 -8.01 -11.02
CA GLY A 112 4.96 -7.89 -9.71
C GLY A 112 5.52 -6.68 -8.95
N GLN A 113 4.68 -6.05 -8.13
CA GLN A 113 5.04 -4.85 -7.38
C GLN A 113 4.62 -4.96 -5.91
N LEU A 114 5.46 -4.47 -5.02
CA LEU A 114 5.15 -4.19 -3.61
C LEU A 114 5.47 -2.73 -3.32
N VAL A 115 4.55 -2.03 -2.67
CA VAL A 115 4.74 -0.66 -2.19
C VAL A 115 4.63 -0.62 -0.67
N VAL A 116 5.56 0.08 -0.03
CA VAL A 116 5.70 0.13 1.43
C VAL A 116 5.85 1.58 1.87
N PRO A 117 4.80 2.18 2.48
CA PRO A 117 4.89 3.50 3.06
C PRO A 117 5.91 3.55 4.21
N VAL A 118 6.80 4.54 4.19
CA VAL A 118 7.87 4.75 5.16
C VAL A 118 7.57 6.00 5.99
N TYR A 119 7.71 5.90 7.30
CA TYR A 119 7.43 6.99 8.23
C TYR A 119 8.62 7.30 9.13
N HIS A 120 8.76 8.58 9.45
CA HIS A 120 9.50 8.99 10.65
C HIS A 120 8.70 8.59 11.90
N PRO A 121 9.34 7.99 12.90
CA PRO A 121 8.69 7.68 14.17
C PRO A 121 8.36 8.97 14.92
N GLY A 122 7.28 8.95 15.70
CA GLY A 122 6.82 10.10 16.48
C GLY A 122 5.40 9.91 16.98
N ALA A 123 4.89 10.89 17.72
CA ALA A 123 3.50 10.89 18.22
C ALA A 123 2.46 10.86 17.06
N VAL A 124 2.81 11.47 15.93
CA VAL A 124 2.09 11.37 14.67
C VAL A 124 3.07 10.89 13.61
N LEU A 125 2.75 9.80 12.93
CA LEU A 125 3.59 9.28 11.85
C LEU A 125 3.62 10.27 10.68
N LYS A 126 4.81 10.78 10.36
CA LYS A 126 5.02 11.65 9.18
C LYS A 126 5.54 10.80 8.03
N LEU A 127 4.82 10.79 6.91
CA LEU A 127 5.21 10.06 5.71
C LEU A 127 6.52 10.63 5.16
N ALA A 128 7.56 9.80 5.14
CA ALA A 128 8.87 10.13 4.57
C ALA A 128 8.91 9.80 3.07
N GLY A 129 8.19 8.77 2.65
CA GLY A 129 8.15 8.32 1.26
C GLY A 129 7.59 6.92 1.12
N ILE A 130 7.76 6.34 -0.07
CA ILE A 130 7.30 4.99 -0.41
C ILE A 130 8.49 4.20 -0.94
N ILE A 131 8.78 3.06 -0.32
CA ILE A 131 9.67 2.05 -0.91
C ILE A 131 8.86 1.24 -1.91
N GLU A 132 9.40 1.04 -3.11
CA GLU A 132 8.81 0.20 -4.14
C GLU A 132 9.77 -0.93 -4.50
N ILE A 133 9.27 -2.17 -4.47
CA ILE A 133 9.92 -3.35 -5.04
C ILE A 133 9.20 -3.73 -6.34
N VAL A 134 9.99 -4.02 -7.37
CA VAL A 134 9.49 -4.58 -8.63
C VAL A 134 10.24 -5.87 -8.93
N THR A 135 9.52 -6.96 -9.18
CA THR A 135 10.10 -8.25 -9.56
C THR A 135 9.65 -8.67 -10.95
N ALA A 136 10.58 -9.19 -11.75
CA ALA A 136 10.28 -9.61 -13.12
C ALA A 136 9.23 -10.73 -13.20
N GLN A 137 9.16 -11.54 -12.15
CA GLN A 137 8.19 -12.63 -11.94
C GLN A 137 7.32 -12.27 -10.74
N CYS A 138 6.00 -12.44 -10.88
CA CYS A 138 5.06 -12.24 -9.78
C CYS A 138 5.29 -13.30 -8.70
N ASN A 139 5.47 -12.87 -7.45
CA ASN A 139 5.39 -13.75 -6.29
C ASN A 139 3.93 -14.05 -5.98
N GLU A 140 3.59 -15.22 -5.41
CA GLU A 140 2.22 -15.47 -4.90
C GLU A 140 1.84 -14.52 -3.74
N THR A 141 2.86 -14.04 -3.02
CA THR A 141 2.74 -13.06 -1.94
C THR A 141 4.06 -12.31 -1.77
N TYR A 142 3.98 -11.08 -1.27
CA TYR A 142 5.12 -10.25 -0.91
C TYR A 142 5.32 -10.14 0.61
N ALA A 143 4.68 -11.00 1.41
CA ALA A 143 4.81 -10.95 2.87
C ALA A 143 6.26 -11.10 3.36
N ALA A 144 7.06 -11.95 2.70
CA ALA A 144 8.48 -12.12 3.04
C ALA A 144 9.29 -10.84 2.74
N ASP A 145 9.06 -10.23 1.57
CA ASP A 145 9.71 -8.98 1.15
C ASP A 145 9.32 -7.82 2.08
N PHE A 146 8.03 -7.68 2.38
CA PHE A 146 7.50 -6.70 3.34
C PHE A 146 8.14 -6.86 4.72
N ASN A 147 8.19 -8.09 5.25
CA ASN A 147 8.81 -8.36 6.55
C ASN A 147 10.31 -8.05 6.57
N GLN A 148 11.02 -8.26 5.45
CA GLN A 148 12.44 -7.88 5.36
C GLN A 148 12.62 -6.36 5.39
N ILE A 149 11.80 -5.62 4.63
CA ILE A 149 11.81 -4.15 4.64
C ILE A 149 11.51 -3.66 6.05
N GLN A 150 10.44 -4.17 6.68
CA GLN A 150 10.01 -3.72 8.01
C GLN A 150 11.10 -3.90 9.06
N ARG A 151 11.78 -5.06 9.09
CA ARG A 151 12.93 -5.28 9.99
C ARG A 151 14.06 -4.31 9.70
N SER A 152 14.37 -4.07 8.42
CA SER A 152 15.44 -3.16 8.00
C SER A 152 15.14 -1.71 8.41
N LEU A 153 13.90 -1.26 8.23
CA LEU A 153 13.44 0.08 8.65
C LEU A 153 13.66 0.29 10.15
N MET A 154 13.33 -0.70 10.98
CA MET A 154 13.54 -0.59 12.44
C MET A 154 15.02 -0.39 12.81
N THR A 155 15.96 -1.01 12.09
CA THR A 155 17.41 -0.83 12.35
C THR A 155 17.92 0.57 12.06
N VAL A 156 17.16 1.33 11.27
CA VAL A 156 17.45 2.72 10.91
C VAL A 156 16.40 3.66 11.50
N ASN A 157 15.73 3.29 12.59
CA ASN A 157 14.75 4.14 13.29
C ASN A 157 13.61 4.67 12.38
N LEU A 158 13.27 3.96 11.31
CA LEU A 158 12.09 4.23 10.48
C LEU A 158 11.04 3.15 10.74
N THR A 159 9.80 3.40 10.31
CA THR A 159 8.73 2.39 10.42
C THR A 159 7.86 2.36 9.17
N SER A 160 7.05 1.31 9.07
CA SER A 160 5.95 1.20 8.13
C SER A 160 4.67 0.82 8.88
N THR A 161 3.55 0.77 8.17
CA THR A 161 2.27 0.26 8.69
C THR A 161 2.26 -1.26 8.60
N TYR A 162 1.39 -1.81 7.75
CA TYR A 162 1.22 -3.24 7.55
C TYR A 162 0.80 -3.51 6.11
N LEU A 163 1.02 -4.76 5.69
CA LEU A 163 0.53 -5.27 4.42
C LEU A 163 -0.99 -5.48 4.53
N GLY A 164 -1.79 -4.86 3.66
CA GLY A 164 -3.24 -4.93 3.78
C GLY A 164 -4.02 -4.18 2.71
N LYS A 165 -5.31 -3.95 2.99
CA LYS A 165 -6.23 -3.24 2.09
C LYS A 165 -7.02 -2.18 2.84
N THR A 166 -7.45 -1.14 2.14
CA THR A 166 -8.43 -0.21 2.67
C THR A 166 -9.82 -0.81 2.49
N ILE A 167 -10.56 -0.94 3.59
CA ILE A 167 -11.96 -1.35 3.60
C ILE A 167 -12.82 -0.10 3.63
N LYS A 168 -13.78 -0.02 2.70
CA LYS A 168 -14.82 1.00 2.68
C LYS A 168 -16.16 0.32 2.92
N VAL A 169 -16.68 0.46 4.12
CA VAL A 169 -17.91 -0.20 4.57
C VAL A 169 -19.07 0.79 4.58
N GLN A 170 -20.21 0.37 4.03
CA GLN A 170 -21.47 1.10 4.08
C GLN A 170 -22.46 0.39 5.00
N HIS A 171 -22.97 1.11 5.99
CA HIS A 171 -24.15 0.73 6.77
C HIS A 171 -25.15 1.89 6.71
N ASN A 172 -25.42 2.55 7.83
CA ASN A 172 -26.12 3.84 7.91
C ASN A 172 -25.26 4.97 7.34
N GLU A 173 -23.97 4.95 7.66
CA GLU A 173 -22.96 5.85 7.14
C GLU A 173 -21.83 5.08 6.47
N LEU A 174 -20.94 5.85 5.84
CA LEU A 174 -19.83 5.33 5.07
C LEU A 174 -18.54 5.52 5.85
N VAL A 175 -17.94 4.42 6.29
CA VAL A 175 -16.68 4.46 7.04
C VAL A 175 -15.56 3.79 6.25
N LYS A 176 -14.34 4.30 6.41
CA LYS A 176 -13.13 3.68 5.88
C LYS A 176 -12.21 3.26 7.02
N PHE A 177 -11.59 2.12 6.85
CA PHE A 177 -10.51 1.66 7.70
C PHE A 177 -9.57 0.77 6.93
N THR A 178 -8.49 0.39 7.55
CA THR A 178 -7.46 -0.45 6.95
C THR A 178 -7.52 -1.81 7.63
N LEU A 179 -7.30 -2.88 6.85
CA LEU A 179 -7.37 -4.26 7.32
C LEU A 179 -6.12 -5.01 6.86
N PRO A 180 -5.37 -5.65 7.77
CA PRO A 180 -4.21 -6.46 7.40
C PRO A 180 -4.58 -7.60 6.45
N SER A 181 -3.66 -7.98 5.56
CA SER A 181 -3.86 -9.11 4.64
C SER A 181 -3.95 -10.46 5.34
N SER A 182 -3.51 -10.54 6.60
CA SER A 182 -3.61 -11.72 7.47
C SER A 182 -4.85 -11.72 8.37
N ALA A 183 -5.72 -10.71 8.24
CA ALA A 183 -6.89 -10.57 9.08
C ALA A 183 -7.90 -11.71 8.83
N LYS A 184 -8.55 -12.13 9.91
CA LYS A 184 -9.65 -13.09 9.92
C LYS A 184 -11.00 -12.37 9.93
N LEU A 185 -12.07 -13.13 9.73
CA LEU A 185 -13.42 -12.60 9.77
C LEU A 185 -13.72 -11.91 11.11
N ALA A 186 -13.22 -12.46 12.22
CA ALA A 186 -13.37 -11.86 13.54
C ALA A 186 -12.75 -10.47 13.62
N ASP A 187 -11.55 -10.27 13.07
CA ASP A 187 -10.88 -8.96 13.04
C ASP A 187 -11.69 -7.94 12.21
N LEU A 188 -12.26 -8.38 11.08
CA LEU A 188 -13.15 -7.54 10.27
C LEU A 188 -14.42 -7.18 11.03
N GLN A 189 -15.05 -8.14 11.71
CA GLN A 189 -16.25 -7.91 12.52
C GLN A 189 -15.98 -6.94 13.66
N GLU A 190 -14.85 -7.09 14.36
CA GLU A 190 -14.42 -6.17 15.41
C GLU A 190 -14.27 -4.75 14.87
N GLN A 191 -13.55 -4.55 13.76
CA GLN A 191 -13.41 -3.23 13.13
C GLN A 191 -14.76 -2.62 12.72
N VAL A 192 -15.70 -3.45 12.26
CA VAL A 192 -17.06 -3.02 11.89
C VAL A 192 -17.85 -2.59 13.13
N ILE A 193 -17.85 -3.39 14.19
CA ILE A 193 -18.54 -3.08 15.46
C ILE A 193 -17.98 -1.81 16.10
N MET A 194 -16.66 -1.64 16.14
CA MET A 194 -16.00 -0.44 16.68
C MET A 194 -16.41 0.87 15.99
N ARG A 195 -16.96 0.79 14.77
CA ARG A 195 -17.38 1.95 13.97
C ARG A 195 -18.89 2.11 13.94
N PHE A 196 -19.61 1.02 14.06
CA PHE A 196 -21.07 0.97 14.12
C PHE A 196 -21.47 0.35 15.45
N ASN A 197 -21.35 1.14 16.53
CA ASN A 197 -21.58 0.67 17.91
C ASN A 197 -23.00 0.09 18.09
N GLU A 198 -23.97 0.47 17.24
CA GLU A 198 -25.31 -0.11 17.22
C GLU A 198 -25.34 -1.62 16.92
N LEU A 199 -24.23 -2.19 16.43
CA LEU A 199 -24.08 -3.61 16.09
C LEU A 199 -23.53 -4.47 17.25
N GLU A 200 -23.05 -3.88 18.35
CA GLU A 200 -22.32 -4.59 19.42
C GLU A 200 -23.08 -5.77 20.04
N ASN A 201 -24.42 -5.79 19.91
CA ASN A 201 -25.28 -6.88 20.38
C ASN A 201 -26.31 -7.34 19.34
N LYS A 202 -26.04 -7.12 18.05
CA LYS A 202 -26.95 -7.50 16.96
C LYS A 202 -26.32 -8.55 16.06
N THR A 203 -27.18 -9.38 15.47
CA THR A 203 -26.77 -10.24 14.36
C THR A 203 -26.72 -9.39 13.09
N PHE A 204 -25.56 -9.34 12.46
CA PHE A 204 -25.37 -8.66 11.18
C PHE A 204 -24.56 -9.54 10.22
N SER A 205 -24.67 -9.23 8.95
CA SER A 205 -23.91 -9.86 7.88
C SER A 205 -23.09 -8.83 7.14
N ILE A 206 -21.92 -9.24 6.66
CA ILE A 206 -21.03 -8.41 5.84
C ILE A 206 -21.00 -9.03 4.45
N ALA A 207 -21.20 -8.22 3.42
CA ALA A 207 -20.99 -8.59 2.04
C ALA A 207 -20.02 -7.62 1.37
N TYR A 208 -19.20 -8.11 0.43
CA TYR A 208 -18.38 -7.25 -0.41
C TYR A 208 -18.99 -7.09 -1.80
N LYS A 209 -18.66 -5.99 -2.48
CA LYS A 209 -19.00 -5.77 -3.89
C LYS A 209 -17.88 -6.29 -4.77
N ASP A 210 -18.17 -7.30 -5.57
CA ASP A 210 -17.22 -7.86 -6.54
C ASP A 210 -16.97 -6.89 -7.73
N ALA A 211 -16.10 -7.29 -8.66
CA ALA A 211 -15.81 -6.51 -9.88
C ALA A 211 -17.04 -6.23 -10.75
N ASN A 212 -18.06 -7.09 -10.68
CA ASN A 212 -19.31 -6.99 -11.42
C ASN A 212 -20.40 -6.25 -10.63
N HIS A 213 -20.04 -5.64 -9.49
CA HIS A 213 -20.93 -4.96 -8.56
C HIS A 213 -21.98 -5.87 -7.87
N ASN A 214 -21.79 -7.18 -7.89
CA ASN A 214 -22.61 -8.12 -7.14
C ASN A 214 -22.21 -8.14 -5.66
N LEU A 215 -23.19 -8.38 -4.79
CA LEU A 215 -22.94 -8.53 -3.35
C LEU A 215 -22.65 -10.00 -3.02
N CYS A 216 -21.45 -10.25 -2.49
CA CYS A 216 -20.98 -11.57 -2.09
C CYS A 216 -20.78 -11.62 -0.57
N SER A 217 -21.48 -12.52 0.11
CA SER A 217 -21.44 -12.63 1.57
C SER A 217 -20.10 -13.16 2.09
N ILE A 218 -19.54 -12.49 3.08
CA ILE A 218 -18.33 -12.91 3.79
C ILE A 218 -18.76 -13.73 5.00
N LEU A 219 -18.73 -15.06 4.87
CA LEU A 219 -19.22 -16.01 5.88
C LEU A 219 -18.10 -16.76 6.61
N SER A 220 -16.86 -16.62 6.14
CA SER A 220 -15.70 -17.33 6.67
C SER A 220 -14.40 -16.56 6.39
N ASP A 221 -13.33 -16.95 7.07
CA ASP A 221 -11.96 -16.48 6.79
C ASP A 221 -11.57 -16.73 5.33
N HIS A 222 -12.01 -17.84 4.74
CA HIS A 222 -11.77 -18.15 3.33
C HIS A 222 -12.44 -17.14 2.39
N HIS A 223 -13.67 -16.72 2.68
CA HIS A 223 -14.35 -15.70 1.86
C HIS A 223 -13.66 -14.34 1.98
N LEU A 224 -13.19 -13.97 3.18
CA LEU A 224 -12.43 -12.74 3.37
C LEU A 224 -11.12 -12.77 2.60
N GLN A 225 -10.38 -13.89 2.68
CA GLN A 225 -9.14 -14.07 1.94
C GLN A 225 -9.36 -14.03 0.42
N PHE A 226 -10.44 -14.66 -0.06
CA PHE A 226 -10.81 -14.60 -1.48
C PHE A 226 -11.04 -13.16 -1.92
N CYS A 227 -11.78 -12.37 -1.14
CA CYS A 227 -12.03 -10.96 -1.43
C CYS A 227 -10.73 -10.12 -1.49
N ILE A 228 -9.79 -10.37 -0.58
CA ILE A 228 -8.47 -9.71 -0.59
C ILE A 228 -7.68 -10.09 -1.84
N VAL A 229 -7.62 -11.38 -2.19
CA VAL A 229 -6.94 -11.86 -3.41
C VAL A 229 -7.60 -11.30 -4.67
N GLU A 230 -8.92 -11.28 -4.73
CA GLU A 230 -9.68 -10.70 -5.84
C GLU A 230 -9.36 -9.20 -6.00
N SER A 231 -9.25 -8.46 -4.90
CA SER A 231 -8.87 -7.04 -4.94
C SER A 231 -7.47 -6.80 -5.50
N ILE A 232 -6.52 -7.72 -5.25
CA ILE A 232 -5.16 -7.69 -5.80
C ILE A 232 -5.20 -7.93 -7.32
N LEU A 233 -5.95 -8.94 -7.77
CA LEU A 233 -6.13 -9.25 -9.20
C LEU A 233 -6.83 -8.12 -9.95
N ASN A 234 -7.81 -7.48 -9.31
CA ASN A 234 -8.55 -6.35 -9.86
C ASN A 234 -7.85 -5.00 -9.64
N ARG A 235 -6.63 -4.98 -9.08
CA ARG A 235 -5.79 -3.78 -8.90
C ARG A 235 -6.47 -2.69 -8.06
N THR A 236 -7.28 -3.11 -7.10
CA THR A 236 -7.97 -2.19 -6.19
C THR A 236 -7.25 -2.17 -4.84
N THR A 237 -7.00 -0.95 -4.36
CA THR A 237 -6.52 -0.71 -2.98
C THR A 237 -7.67 -0.61 -1.99
N LEU A 238 -8.90 -0.54 -2.50
CA LEU A 238 -10.13 -0.33 -1.77
C LEU A 238 -11.10 -1.49 -2.00
N ILE A 239 -11.43 -2.21 -0.94
CA ILE A 239 -12.49 -3.21 -0.95
C ILE A 239 -13.77 -2.55 -0.44
N ARG A 240 -14.84 -2.64 -1.22
CA ARG A 240 -16.14 -2.05 -0.86
C ARG A 240 -17.02 -3.10 -0.21
N MET A 241 -17.49 -2.82 0.99
CA MET A 241 -18.34 -3.71 1.78
C MET A 241 -19.64 -3.03 2.17
N VAL A 242 -20.64 -3.84 2.46
CA VAL A 242 -21.95 -3.43 2.96
C VAL A 242 -22.27 -4.29 4.18
N VAL A 243 -22.72 -3.65 5.25
CA VAL A 243 -23.26 -4.33 6.43
C VAL A 243 -24.78 -4.35 6.32
N LYS A 244 -25.40 -5.48 6.67
CA LYS A 244 -26.85 -5.62 6.74
C LYS A 244 -27.23 -6.25 8.07
N ASP A 245 -28.19 -5.64 8.75
CA ASP A 245 -28.89 -6.25 9.87
C ASP A 245 -29.54 -7.57 9.41
N VAL A 246 -29.28 -8.65 10.14
CA VAL A 246 -29.99 -9.91 9.92
C VAL A 246 -31.26 -9.81 10.75
N VAL A 247 -32.38 -9.46 10.09
CA VAL A 247 -33.69 -9.48 10.74
C VAL A 247 -33.99 -10.93 11.12
N GLY A 248 -34.08 -11.18 12.43
CA GLY A 248 -34.57 -12.45 12.98
C GLY A 248 -36.08 -12.59 12.82
#